data_AF-A0A2P0QIZ4-F1
#
_entry.id   AF-A0A2P0QIZ4-F1
#
_cell.length_a   1.000
_cell.length_b   1.000
_cell.length_c   1.000
_cell.angle_alpha   90.00
_cell.angle_beta   90.00
_cell.angle_gamma   90.00
#
_symmetry.space_group_name_H-M   'P 1'
#
loop_
_entity.id
_entity.type
_entity.pdbx_description
1 polymer ?
#
loop_
_entity_poly.entity_id
_entity_poly.type
_entity_poly.pdbx_seq_one_letter_code
_entity_poly.pdbx_strand_id
1 'polypeptide(L)'
;MSLVKQKNFIFMPICCFCFGFLIGNLFGIFLSFLGNQFIWTGTILLVILISFEILNFLIYNTNKKFINKIFKNLQFGIFLGFFIDAFKVGS
;
A
#
# COMPACT_ATOMS: atom_id res chain seq x y z
N MET A 1 5.69 -20.53 26.77
CA MET A 1 4.44 -20.13 26.07
C MET A 1 4.37 -18.63 25.72
N SER A 2 5.06 -17.73 26.44
CA SER A 2 5.04 -16.27 26.16
C SER A 2 5.86 -15.85 24.93
N LEU A 3 7.03 -16.47 24.70
CA LEU A 3 7.91 -16.13 23.56
C LEU A 3 7.30 -16.47 22.19
N VAL A 4 6.54 -17.57 22.08
CA VAL A 4 5.87 -17.96 20.83
C VAL A 4 4.75 -16.96 20.48
N LYS A 5 3.99 -16.48 21.47
CA LYS A 5 2.97 -15.44 21.27
C LYS A 5 3.59 -14.11 20.83
N GLN A 6 4.75 -13.73 21.37
CA GLN A 6 5.44 -12.49 20.99
C GLN A 6 6.04 -12.57 19.58
N LYS A 7 6.61 -13.72 19.19
CA LYS A 7 7.16 -13.94 17.85
C LYS A 7 6.06 -13.84 16.77
N ASN A 8 4.87 -14.40 17.03
CA ASN A 8 3.72 -14.28 16.12
C ASN A 8 3.18 -12.84 16.01
N PHE A 9 3.30 -12.03 17.08
CA PHE A 9 2.86 -10.64 17.07
C PHE A 9 3.72 -9.72 16.18
N ILE A 10 5.01 -10.05 16.01
CA ILE A 10 5.94 -9.32 15.15
C ILE A 10 5.94 -9.89 13.73
N PHE A 11 5.72 -11.19 13.57
CA PHE A 11 5.70 -11.83 12.24
C PHE A 11 4.52 -11.36 11.38
N MET A 12 3.32 -11.28 11.96
CA MET A 12 2.10 -10.85 11.25
C MET A 12 2.23 -9.46 10.57
N PRO A 13 2.71 -8.39 11.24
CA PRO A 13 2.87 -7.09 10.61
C PRO A 13 3.94 -7.06 9.51
N ILE A 14 5.01 -7.86 9.63
CA ILE A 14 6.07 -7.95 8.62
C ILE A 14 5.54 -8.63 7.36
N CYS A 15 4.82 -9.75 7.50
CA CYS A 15 4.19 -10.41 6.36
C CYS A 15 3.20 -9.49 5.64
N CYS A 16 2.40 -8.72 6.39
CA CYS A 16 1.45 -7.79 5.81
C CYS A 16 2.13 -6.63 5.08
N PHE A 17 3.25 -6.13 5.62
CA PHE A 17 4.11 -5.17 4.94
C PHE A 17 4.68 -5.74 3.63
N CYS A 18 5.25 -6.95 3.66
CA CYS A 18 5.78 -7.61 2.46
C CYS A 18 4.70 -7.85 1.40
N PHE A 19 3.48 -8.22 1.82
CA PHE A 19 2.36 -8.39 0.90
C PHE A 19 1.94 -7.06 0.26
N GLY A 20 1.85 -5.99 1.05
CA GLY A 20 1.60 -4.64 0.55
C GLY A 20 2.70 -4.19 -0.44
N PHE A 21 3.96 -4.50 -0.15
CA PHE A 21 5.09 -4.20 -1.03
C PHE A 21 5.00 -4.93 -2.38
N LEU A 22 4.68 -6.24 -2.38
CA LEU A 22 4.48 -7.01 -3.60
C LEU A 22 3.34 -6.44 -4.46
N ILE A 23 2.23 -6.04 -3.84
CA ILE A 23 1.11 -5.38 -4.53
C ILE A 23 1.54 -4.03 -5.11
N GLY A 24 2.25 -3.21 -4.33
CA GLY A 24 2.75 -1.91 -4.78
C GLY A 24 3.67 -2.04 -5.99
N ASN A 25 4.50 -3.08 -6.05
CA ASN A 25 5.39 -3.32 -7.19
C ASN A 25 4.64 -3.80 -8.45
N LEU A 26 3.47 -4.44 -8.31
CA LEU A 26 2.60 -4.78 -9.46
C LEU A 26 1.90 -3.54 -10.03
N PHE A 27 1.82 -2.46 -9.25
CA PHE A 27 1.08 -1.26 -9.63
C PHE A 27 1.66 -0.54 -10.84
N GLY A 28 2.98 -0.61 -11.05
CA GLY A 28 3.65 -0.04 -12.23
C GLY A 28 3.15 -0.56 -13.57
N ILE A 29 2.97 -1.88 -13.62
CA ILE A 29 2.46 -2.59 -14.80
C ILE A 29 1.01 -2.14 -15.08
N PHE A 30 0.22 -1.99 -14.02
CA PHE A 30 -1.16 -1.50 -14.11
C PHE A 30 -1.22 -0.02 -14.52
N LEU A 31 -0.27 0.81 -14.06
CA LEU A 31 -0.19 2.22 -14.40
C LEU A 31 0.19 2.43 -15.87
N SER A 32 1.12 1.62 -16.40
CA SER A 32 1.48 1.63 -17.83
C SER A 32 0.30 1.24 -18.72
N PHE A 33 -0.49 0.24 -18.30
CA PHE A 33 -1.73 -0.12 -18.96
C PHE A 33 -2.77 1.02 -18.94
N LEU A 34 -2.95 1.68 -17.79
CA LEU A 34 -3.87 2.82 -17.65
C LEU A 34 -3.40 4.06 -18.42
N GLY A 35 -2.09 4.33 -18.43
CA GLY A 35 -1.49 5.45 -19.17
C GLY A 35 -1.68 5.33 -20.68
N ASN A 36 -1.72 4.10 -21.22
CA ASN A 36 -2.03 3.88 -22.63
C ASN A 36 -3.52 4.14 -22.97
N GLN A 37 -4.41 4.16 -21.98
CA GLN A 37 -5.85 4.42 -22.17
C GLN A 37 -6.28 5.85 -21.81
N PHE A 38 -5.53 6.57 -20.97
CA PHE A 38 -5.90 7.90 -20.49
C PHE A 38 -4.97 9.00 -21.02
N ILE A 39 -5.57 10.14 -21.40
CA ILE A 39 -4.88 11.25 -22.08
C ILE A 39 -3.95 12.07 -21.16
N TRP A 40 -4.11 12.02 -19.84
CA TRP A 40 -3.29 12.82 -18.92
C TRP A 40 -2.85 12.03 -17.67
N THR A 41 -1.54 11.86 -17.51
CA THR A 41 -0.94 11.16 -16.35
C THR A 41 -1.28 11.83 -15.02
N GLY A 42 -1.56 13.14 -15.04
CA GLY A 42 -1.97 13.91 -13.86
C GLY A 42 -3.31 13.46 -13.25
N THR A 43 -4.28 13.04 -14.07
CA THR A 43 -5.57 12.54 -13.54
C THR A 43 -5.41 11.21 -12.81
N ILE A 44 -4.53 10.34 -13.29
CA ILE A 44 -4.26 9.05 -12.65
C ILE A 44 -3.67 9.28 -11.26
N LEU A 45 -2.72 10.22 -11.14
CA LEU A 45 -2.11 10.58 -9.86
C LEU A 45 -3.14 11.18 -8.89
N LEU A 46 -4.03 12.05 -9.38
CA LEU A 46 -5.14 12.61 -8.59
C LEU A 46 -6.10 11.54 -8.06
N VAL A 47 -6.50 10.58 -8.90
CA VAL A 47 -7.38 9.46 -8.51
C VAL A 47 -6.71 8.57 -7.47
N ILE A 48 -5.40 8.32 -7.59
CA ILE A 48 -4.62 7.55 -6.61
C ILE A 48 -4.59 8.29 -5.27
N LEU A 49 -4.35 9.60 -5.27
CA LEU A 49 -4.32 10.43 -4.06
C LEU A 49 -5.67 10.41 -3.33
N ILE A 50 -6.77 10.60 -4.06
CA ILE A 50 -8.14 10.54 -3.51
C ILE A 50 -8.44 9.15 -2.95
N SER A 51 -8.03 8.10 -3.66
CA SER A 51 -8.21 6.71 -3.20
C SER A 51 -7.48 6.46 -1.87
N PHE A 52 -6.26 7.00 -1.70
CA PHE A 52 -5.51 6.91 -0.44
C PHE A 52 -6.16 7.70 0.70
N GLU A 53 -6.74 8.86 0.41
CA GLU A 53 -7.46 9.66 1.40
C GLU A 53 -8.72 8.93 1.90
N ILE A 54 -9.48 8.31 0.99
CA ILE A 54 -10.63 7.47 1.33
C ILE A 54 -10.21 6.27 2.20
N LEU A 55 -9.13 5.59 1.82
CA LEU A 55 -8.59 4.47 2.61
C LEU A 55 -8.17 4.93 4.01
N ASN A 56 -7.51 6.07 4.14
CA ASN A 56 -7.14 6.64 5.43
C ASN A 56 -8.36 6.99 6.29
N PHE A 57 -9.40 7.57 5.68
CA PHE A 57 -10.65 7.87 6.38
C PHE A 57 -11.33 6.60 6.90
N LEU A 58 -11.38 5.53 6.10
CA LEU A 58 -11.93 4.23 6.50
C LEU A 58 -11.14 3.59 7.65
N ILE A 59 -9.80 3.68 7.60
CA ILE A 59 -8.92 3.18 8.66
C ILE A 59 -9.12 3.97 9.96
N TYR A 60 -9.30 5.29 9.87
CA TYR A 60 -9.49 6.16 11.03
C TYR A 60 -10.83 5.90 11.72
N ASN A 61 -11.91 5.73 10.96
CA ASN A 61 -13.25 5.48 11.51
C ASN A 61 -13.42 4.07 12.11
N THR A 62 -12.45 3.17 11.92
CA THR A 62 -12.52 1.81 12.42
C THR A 62 -12.01 1.72 13.87
N ASN A 63 -12.91 1.45 14.82
CA ASN A 63 -12.59 1.28 16.25
C ASN A 63 -11.73 0.05 16.60
N LYS A 64 -11.43 -0.83 15.64
CA LYS A 64 -10.66 -2.06 15.86
C LYS A 64 -9.15 -1.79 15.75
N LYS A 65 -8.49 -1.59 16.90
CA LYS A 65 -7.04 -1.31 17.03
C LYS A 65 -6.13 -2.30 16.27
N PHE A 66 -6.48 -3.59 16.23
CA PHE A 66 -5.68 -4.62 15.56
C PHE A 66 -5.74 -4.51 14.03
N ILE A 67 -6.93 -4.28 13.48
CA ILE A 67 -7.16 -4.13 12.04
C ILE A 67 -6.48 -2.86 11.53
N ASN A 68 -6.59 -1.76 12.29
CA ASN A 68 -5.93 -0.50 11.97
C ASN A 68 -4.39 -0.68 11.82
N LYS A 69 -3.77 -1.45 12.72
CA LYS A 69 -2.32 -1.75 12.65
C LYS A 69 -1.94 -2.55 11.39
N ILE A 70 -2.76 -3.51 10.99
CA ILE A 70 -2.56 -4.32 9.78
C ILE A 70 -2.69 -3.44 8.52
N PHE A 71 -3.77 -2.67 8.42
CA PHE A 71 -4.04 -1.81 7.28
C PHE A 71 -2.96 -0.72 7.10
N LYS A 72 -2.51 -0.10 8.20
CA LYS A 72 -1.40 0.89 8.14
C LYS A 72 -0.11 0.28 7.58
N ASN A 73 0.25 -0.92 8.03
CA ASN A 73 1.45 -1.59 7.56
C ASN A 73 1.35 -2.01 6.09
N LEU A 74 0.16 -2.45 5.66
CA LEU A 74 -0.11 -2.80 4.27
C LEU A 74 -0.04 -1.54 3.38
N GLN A 75 -0.66 -0.44 3.81
CA GLN A 75 -0.62 0.84 3.10
C GLN A 75 0.81 1.37 2.95
N PHE A 76 1.62 1.30 4.01
CA PHE A 76 3.03 1.69 3.95
C PHE A 76 3.83 0.82 2.98
N GLY A 77 3.56 -0.49 2.93
CA GLY A 77 4.14 -1.41 1.94
C GLY A 77 3.79 -1.02 0.51
N ILE A 78 2.52 -0.72 0.23
CA ILE A 78 2.07 -0.28 -1.11
C ILE A 78 2.76 1.02 -1.50
N PHE A 79 2.83 2.02 -0.60
CA PHE A 79 3.52 3.29 -0.87
C PHE A 79 4.99 3.10 -1.23
N LEU A 80 5.70 2.24 -0.49
CA LEU A 80 7.10 1.94 -0.81
C LEU A 80 7.25 1.25 -2.17
N GLY A 81 6.37 0.30 -2.50
CA GLY A 81 6.37 -0.33 -3.82
C GLY A 81 6.13 0.68 -4.95
N PHE A 82 5.14 1.56 -4.78
CA PHE A 82 4.84 2.63 -5.73
C PHE A 82 6.02 3.59 -5.91
N PHE A 83 6.66 3.98 -4.81
CA PHE A 83 7.79 4.91 -4.82
C PHE A 83 9.03 4.34 -5.52
N ILE A 84 9.32 3.06 -5.28
CA ILE A 84 10.44 2.36 -5.92
C ILE A 84 10.21 2.24 -7.43
N ASP A 85 8.99 1.88 -7.83
CA ASP A 85 8.67 1.75 -9.25
C ASP A 85 8.68 3.13 -9.94
N ALA A 86 8.14 4.17 -9.32
CA ALA A 86 8.19 5.54 -9.85
C ALA A 86 9.64 6.04 -10.08
N PHE A 87 10.59 5.71 -9.18
CA PHE A 87 12.00 6.02 -9.41
C PHE A 87 12.64 5.21 -10.53
N LYS A 88 12.22 3.96 -10.72
CA LYS A 88 12.73 3.10 -11.79
C LYS A 88 12.39 3.65 -13.18
N VAL A 89 11.21 4.24 -13.36
CA VAL A 89 10.78 4.79 -14.66
C VAL A 89 11.32 6.22 -14.91
N GLY A 90 11.87 6.87 -13.88
CA GLY A 90 12.39 8.24 -13.95
C GLY A 90 13.89 8.38 -14.18
N SER A 91 14.64 7.28 -14.25
CA SER A 91 16.06 7.23 -14.65
C SER A 91 16.21 6.94 -16.14
#